data_AF-A0A5A7ZHE8-F1
#
_entry.id   AF-A0A5A7ZHE8-F1
#
_cell.length_a   1.000
_cell.length_b   1.000
_cell.length_c   1.000
_cell.angle_alpha   90.00
_cell.angle_beta   90.00
_cell.angle_gamma   90.00
#
_symmetry.space_group_name_H-M   'P 1'
#
loop_
_entity.id
_entity.type
_entity.pdbx_description
1 polymer ?
#
loop_
_entity_poly.entity_id
_entity_poly.type
_entity_poly.pdbx_seq_one_letter_code
_entity_poly.pdbx_strand_id
1 'polypeptide(L)'
;MTEPDRLRLLATFVAGVSLDVAQAPDGHPAYTDGQTVYVTAGASFDQMRREMLLQSALLGAGSLSPGYLKAVRARPSTTRRYLALEGRRVLADLAERLPLAAALVLDGGPCTASAAESLALARSRKPVPDPPDWFGVIKPRAVVPAAAGPGAAAGENDAGALHTDAEETGDDDEPGGESKILKLFEAPVSSQALSDLLRKLFGGGKSNEDDAAGGDLRVGSVRQVQRLGINARPAPTQIRFTGTEKPGSAVGVRGALFPEWDVHHNRYRPDWCRVIDFPLVSDVDVSAAEVPQDAVLRQRLARIGLGLKRLRARADGDELDTEALIAMCVDLRAGFSPPDNVYLERRKLERNLGVLILVDASGSATDADPDGLAVHEHQRRAAATMAATLEELGDRVAVYAFRSQGRNAVHLPAIKTFEQRFGAAERARLNQLQPSGYTRLGAAIRGAGEILQNTAGTPNRLLVVLSDGYPYDSGYEGRYAEADAHAALGELRAAGVACLCLSIGAGSTGEEFQRVFGSACNAAGASLAELSPRMDELFLSALRELAAPR
;
A
#
# COMPACT_ATOMS: atom_id res chain seq x y z
N MET A 1 -20.23 -9.79 -11.89
CA MET A 1 -20.19 -8.38 -12.32
C MET A 1 -21.62 -7.98 -12.57
N THR A 2 -22.11 -6.98 -11.86
CA THR A 2 -23.36 -6.31 -12.17
C THR A 2 -23.22 -5.59 -13.52
N GLU A 3 -24.34 -5.21 -14.14
CA GLU A 3 -24.31 -4.43 -15.38
C GLU A 3 -23.59 -3.07 -15.25
N PRO A 4 -23.78 -2.26 -14.17
CA PRO A 4 -23.03 -1.01 -14.00
C PRO A 4 -21.52 -1.21 -13.76
N ASP A 5 -21.07 -2.30 -13.12
CA ASP A 5 -19.62 -2.57 -12.92
C ASP A 5 -18.81 -2.49 -14.23
N ARG A 6 -19.44 -2.89 -15.36
CA ARG A 6 -18.81 -2.90 -16.68
C ARG A 6 -18.48 -1.50 -17.20
N LEU A 7 -19.16 -0.47 -16.69
CA LEU A 7 -18.96 0.93 -17.08
C LEU A 7 -17.87 1.62 -16.25
N ARG A 8 -17.41 1.02 -15.15
CA ARG A 8 -16.44 1.60 -14.20
C ARG A 8 -15.14 2.09 -14.84
N LEU A 9 -14.56 1.27 -15.73
CA LEU A 9 -13.31 1.61 -16.44
C LEU A 9 -13.51 2.82 -17.37
N LEU A 10 -14.65 2.91 -18.04
CA LEU A 10 -14.98 4.02 -18.92
C LEU A 10 -15.27 5.30 -18.13
N ALA A 11 -15.99 5.20 -17.00
CA ALA A 11 -16.23 6.32 -16.10
C ALA A 11 -14.93 6.91 -15.54
N THR A 12 -14.01 6.04 -15.09
CA THR A 12 -12.69 6.43 -14.58
C THR A 12 -11.83 7.09 -15.67
N PHE A 13 -11.85 6.56 -16.90
CA PHE A 13 -11.14 7.15 -18.03
C PHE A 13 -11.67 8.54 -18.39
N VAL A 14 -13.00 8.71 -18.45
CA VAL A 14 -13.64 9.98 -18.83
C VAL A 14 -13.47 11.07 -17.76
N ALA A 15 -13.54 10.71 -16.48
CA ALA A 15 -13.38 11.66 -15.38
C ALA A 15 -11.92 12.00 -15.03
N GLY A 16 -10.95 11.19 -15.46
CA GLY A 16 -9.54 11.35 -15.08
C GLY A 16 -9.26 11.06 -13.59
N VAL A 17 -10.25 10.57 -12.85
CA VAL A 17 -10.18 10.19 -11.43
C VAL A 17 -10.84 8.83 -11.24
N SER A 18 -10.40 8.06 -10.24
CA SER A 18 -11.00 6.75 -9.94
C SER A 18 -12.45 6.91 -9.49
N LEU A 19 -13.38 6.36 -10.27
CA LEU A 19 -14.81 6.38 -9.98
C LEU A 19 -15.37 4.96 -9.92
N ASP A 20 -16.30 4.75 -9.00
CA ASP A 20 -17.21 3.62 -8.98
C ASP A 20 -18.50 3.93 -9.75
N VAL A 21 -19.23 2.90 -10.18
CA VAL A 21 -20.53 3.05 -10.86
C VAL A 21 -21.54 2.13 -10.19
N ALA A 22 -22.63 2.70 -9.70
CA ALA A 22 -23.69 2.00 -8.97
C ALA A 22 -25.06 2.36 -9.54
N GLN A 23 -26.11 1.63 -9.16
CA GLN A 23 -27.48 2.08 -9.43
C GLN A 23 -27.91 3.08 -8.34
N ALA A 24 -28.60 4.15 -8.75
CA ALA A 24 -29.29 5.05 -7.84
C ALA A 24 -30.42 4.29 -7.10
N PRO A 25 -30.86 4.72 -5.91
CA PRO A 25 -32.04 4.16 -5.28
C PRO A 25 -33.28 4.38 -6.15
N ASP A 26 -34.28 3.50 -6.04
CA ASP A 26 -35.46 3.50 -6.91
C ASP A 26 -36.15 4.87 -6.97
N GLY A 27 -36.53 5.30 -8.17
CA GLY A 27 -37.15 6.60 -8.42
C GLY A 27 -36.18 7.79 -8.49
N HIS A 28 -34.88 7.63 -8.19
CA HIS A 28 -33.92 8.72 -8.35
C HIS A 28 -33.24 8.75 -9.73
N PRO A 29 -33.19 9.94 -10.39
CA PRO A 29 -32.43 10.12 -11.62
C PRO A 29 -30.92 10.10 -11.36
N ALA A 30 -30.15 9.80 -12.42
CA ALA A 30 -28.70 9.69 -12.35
C ALA A 30 -27.99 10.92 -11.73
N TYR A 31 -26.95 10.69 -10.92
CA TYR A 31 -26.18 11.74 -10.25
C TYR A 31 -24.78 11.24 -9.86
N THR A 32 -23.94 12.13 -9.35
CA THR A 32 -22.66 11.75 -8.71
C THR A 32 -22.45 12.46 -7.39
N ASP A 33 -21.70 11.81 -6.49
CA ASP A 33 -21.15 12.35 -5.24
C ASP A 33 -19.65 12.71 -5.36
N GLY A 34 -19.05 12.55 -6.55
CA GLY A 34 -17.62 12.78 -6.79
C GLY A 34 -16.70 11.57 -6.55
N GLN A 35 -17.21 10.44 -6.05
CA GLN A 35 -16.49 9.15 -5.96
C GLN A 35 -17.23 8.02 -6.70
N THR A 36 -18.55 8.10 -6.77
CA THR A 36 -19.46 7.15 -7.40
C THR A 36 -20.36 7.88 -8.41
N VAL A 37 -20.58 7.28 -9.56
CA VAL A 37 -21.63 7.68 -10.50
C VAL A 37 -22.82 6.74 -10.31
N TYR A 38 -23.93 7.29 -9.88
CA TYR A 38 -25.20 6.59 -9.73
C TYR A 38 -26.00 6.71 -11.03
N VAL A 39 -26.20 5.60 -11.74
CA VAL A 39 -27.08 5.52 -12.94
C VAL A 39 -28.49 5.11 -12.54
N THR A 40 -29.50 5.45 -13.35
CA THR A 40 -30.90 5.19 -13.03
C THR A 40 -31.18 3.68 -12.90
N ALA A 41 -31.81 3.26 -11.80
CA ALA A 41 -32.18 1.86 -11.57
C ALA A 41 -33.15 1.36 -12.65
N GLY A 42 -32.95 0.11 -13.12
CA GLY A 42 -33.79 -0.51 -14.16
C GLY A 42 -33.68 0.10 -15.56
N ALA A 43 -32.82 1.09 -15.79
CA ALA A 43 -32.62 1.69 -17.11
C ALA A 43 -31.98 0.72 -18.11
N SER A 44 -32.16 0.95 -19.42
CA SER A 44 -31.46 0.17 -20.45
C SER A 44 -29.93 0.39 -20.38
N PHE A 45 -29.13 -0.61 -20.74
CA PHE A 45 -27.67 -0.50 -20.73
C PHE A 45 -27.14 0.65 -21.62
N ASP A 46 -27.86 1.01 -22.69
CA ASP A 46 -27.50 2.15 -23.53
C ASP A 46 -27.78 3.49 -22.84
N GLN A 47 -28.88 3.60 -22.08
CA GLN A 47 -29.18 4.76 -21.25
C GLN A 47 -28.19 4.89 -20.08
N MET A 48 -27.90 3.80 -19.35
CA MET A 48 -26.89 3.79 -18.27
C MET A 48 -25.53 4.27 -18.78
N ARG A 49 -25.15 3.90 -20.02
CA ARG A 49 -23.89 4.36 -20.64
C ARG A 49 -23.90 5.87 -20.88
N ARG A 50 -25.02 6.45 -21.35
CA ARG A 50 -25.16 7.89 -21.61
C ARG A 50 -25.14 8.71 -20.31
N GLU A 51 -25.92 8.27 -19.32
CA GLU A 51 -25.95 8.85 -17.97
C GLU A 51 -24.55 8.85 -17.34
N MET A 52 -23.86 7.71 -17.38
CA MET A 52 -22.49 7.57 -16.87
C MET A 52 -21.49 8.48 -17.60
N LEU A 53 -21.53 8.53 -18.94
CA LEU A 53 -20.63 9.37 -19.73
C LEU A 53 -20.77 10.84 -19.37
N LEU A 54 -21.99 11.35 -19.23
CA LEU A 54 -22.20 12.74 -18.86
C LEU A 54 -21.73 13.03 -17.43
N GLN A 55 -22.14 12.22 -16.44
CA GLN A 55 -21.83 12.48 -15.03
C GLN A 55 -20.32 12.39 -14.75
N SER A 56 -19.62 11.43 -15.37
CA SER A 56 -18.16 11.33 -15.30
C SER A 56 -17.47 12.50 -16.01
N ALA A 57 -17.99 12.97 -17.15
CA ALA A 57 -17.40 14.10 -17.86
C ALA A 57 -17.62 15.45 -17.13
N LEU A 58 -18.76 15.63 -16.45
CA LEU A 58 -19.02 16.79 -15.59
C LEU A 58 -18.02 16.88 -14.40
N LEU A 59 -17.53 15.73 -13.92
CA LEU A 59 -16.42 15.67 -12.96
C LEU A 59 -15.09 16.00 -13.63
N GLY A 60 -14.75 15.32 -14.72
CA GLY A 60 -13.46 15.48 -15.41
C GLY A 60 -13.22 16.89 -15.97
N ALA A 61 -14.28 17.58 -16.39
CA ALA A 61 -14.22 18.97 -16.86
C ALA A 61 -14.20 20.02 -15.73
N GLY A 62 -14.19 19.60 -14.46
CA GLY A 62 -14.19 20.50 -13.30
C GLY A 62 -15.51 21.25 -13.06
N SER A 63 -16.58 20.92 -13.81
CA SER A 63 -17.88 21.61 -13.77
C SER A 63 -18.56 21.51 -12.40
N LEU A 64 -18.19 20.51 -11.60
CA LEU A 64 -18.70 20.24 -10.25
C LEU A 64 -17.75 20.72 -9.13
N SER A 65 -16.86 21.69 -9.39
CA SER A 65 -15.98 22.23 -8.35
C SER A 65 -16.76 22.87 -7.18
N PRO A 66 -16.20 22.90 -5.95
CA PRO A 66 -16.88 23.46 -4.78
C PRO A 66 -17.32 24.92 -4.92
N GLY A 67 -16.64 25.72 -5.76
CA GLY A 67 -17.02 27.10 -6.06
C GLY A 67 -18.34 27.17 -6.84
N TYR A 68 -18.47 26.40 -7.93
CA TYR A 68 -19.68 26.36 -8.74
C TYR A 68 -20.84 25.69 -7.99
N LEU A 69 -20.57 24.63 -7.22
CA LEU A 69 -21.60 23.96 -6.42
C LEU A 69 -22.16 24.84 -5.30
N LYS A 70 -21.32 25.59 -4.56
CA LYS A 70 -21.81 26.60 -3.60
C LYS A 70 -22.69 27.65 -4.28
N ALA A 71 -22.34 28.05 -5.50
CA ALA A 71 -23.05 29.07 -6.26
C ALA A 71 -24.47 28.68 -6.76
N VAL A 72 -24.79 27.38 -6.79
CA VAL A 72 -26.11 26.84 -7.20
C VAL A 72 -26.86 26.08 -6.09
N ARG A 73 -26.20 25.71 -4.98
CA ARG A 73 -26.72 24.87 -3.88
C ARG A 73 -28.14 25.20 -3.39
N ALA A 74 -28.52 26.47 -3.32
CA ALA A 74 -29.81 26.93 -2.80
C ALA A 74 -30.81 27.38 -3.90
N ARG A 75 -30.58 27.03 -5.18
CA ARG A 75 -31.35 27.54 -6.32
C ARG A 75 -31.63 26.44 -7.36
N PRO A 76 -32.62 25.55 -7.14
CA PRO A 76 -32.84 24.37 -7.98
C PRO A 76 -33.07 24.72 -9.47
N SER A 77 -33.79 25.80 -9.77
CA SER A 77 -33.98 26.31 -11.14
C SER A 77 -32.67 26.77 -11.81
N THR A 78 -31.73 27.33 -11.04
CA THR A 78 -30.40 27.70 -11.54
C THR A 78 -29.53 26.45 -11.74
N THR A 79 -29.63 25.45 -10.84
CA THR A 79 -28.93 24.15 -10.98
C THR A 79 -29.36 23.41 -12.24
N ARG A 80 -30.66 23.34 -12.54
CA ARG A 80 -31.19 22.68 -13.75
C ARG A 80 -30.71 23.37 -15.03
N ARG A 81 -30.73 24.71 -15.07
CA ARG A 81 -30.19 25.51 -16.20
C ARG A 81 -28.68 25.39 -16.35
N TYR A 82 -27.93 25.30 -15.24
CA TYR A 82 -26.49 25.08 -15.26
C TYR A 82 -26.14 23.70 -15.81
N LEU A 83 -26.85 22.64 -15.40
CA LEU A 83 -26.69 21.28 -15.94
C LEU A 83 -26.97 21.21 -17.45
N ALA A 84 -28.00 21.91 -17.94
CA ALA A 84 -28.31 21.95 -19.38
C ALA A 84 -27.19 22.59 -20.22
N LEU A 85 -26.57 23.66 -19.72
CA LEU A 85 -25.46 24.34 -20.39
C LEU A 85 -24.16 23.55 -20.30
N GLU A 86 -23.78 23.13 -19.08
CA GLU A 86 -22.55 22.37 -18.86
C GLU A 86 -22.59 21.01 -19.54
N GLY A 87 -23.72 20.29 -19.53
CA GLY A 87 -23.79 19.00 -20.19
C GLY A 87 -23.57 19.10 -21.70
N ARG A 88 -24.13 20.13 -22.36
CA ARG A 88 -23.84 20.42 -23.78
C ARG A 88 -22.37 20.77 -24.01
N ARG A 89 -21.78 21.63 -23.17
CA ARG A 89 -20.36 22.03 -23.26
C ARG A 89 -19.42 20.84 -23.11
N VAL A 90 -19.66 20.03 -22.08
CA VAL A 90 -18.80 18.91 -21.70
C VAL A 90 -18.92 17.74 -22.67
N LEU A 91 -20.12 17.44 -23.20
CA LEU A 91 -20.28 16.45 -24.26
C LEU A 91 -19.58 16.88 -25.56
N ALA A 92 -19.57 18.17 -25.89
CA ALA A 92 -18.83 18.70 -27.04
C ALA A 92 -17.30 18.56 -26.88
N ASP A 93 -16.74 18.93 -25.71
CA ASP A 93 -15.30 18.74 -25.41
C ASP A 93 -14.90 17.25 -25.39
N LEU A 94 -15.79 16.38 -24.91
CA LEU A 94 -15.56 14.94 -24.90
C LEU A 94 -15.66 14.31 -26.31
N ALA A 95 -16.51 14.85 -27.18
CA ALA A 95 -16.69 14.37 -28.55
C ALA A 95 -15.43 14.51 -29.42
N GLU A 96 -14.56 15.48 -29.14
CA GLU A 96 -13.25 15.62 -29.81
C GLU A 96 -12.30 14.44 -29.51
N ARG A 97 -12.49 13.76 -28.37
CA ARG A 97 -11.58 12.73 -27.84
C ARG A 97 -12.18 11.33 -27.85
N LEU A 98 -13.51 11.21 -27.85
CA LEU A 98 -14.24 9.95 -27.82
C LEU A 98 -15.39 9.93 -28.85
N PRO A 99 -15.30 9.10 -29.91
CA PRO A 99 -16.37 8.94 -30.89
C PRO A 99 -17.73 8.54 -30.29
N LEU A 100 -17.72 7.84 -29.15
CA LEU A 100 -18.91 7.46 -28.40
C LEU A 100 -19.67 8.68 -27.82
N ALA A 101 -18.97 9.77 -27.50
CA ALA A 101 -19.57 11.02 -27.02
C ALA A 101 -20.09 11.88 -28.18
N ALA A 102 -19.47 11.80 -29.37
CA ALA A 102 -19.94 12.50 -30.57
C ALA A 102 -21.37 12.12 -30.96
N ALA A 103 -21.77 10.86 -30.74
CA ALA A 103 -23.15 10.38 -30.95
C ALA A 103 -24.18 10.95 -29.94
N LEU A 104 -23.74 11.69 -28.91
CA LEU A 104 -24.56 12.26 -27.85
C LEU A 104 -24.57 13.80 -27.85
N VAL A 105 -23.89 14.43 -28.82
CA VAL A 105 -23.92 15.88 -29.01
C VAL A 105 -25.33 16.30 -29.45
N LEU A 106 -25.94 17.20 -28.69
CA LEU A 106 -27.29 17.71 -28.97
C LEU A 106 -27.24 18.82 -30.03
N ASP A 107 -28.30 18.92 -30.83
CA ASP A 107 -28.46 19.99 -31.81
C ASP A 107 -28.35 21.39 -31.18
N GLY A 108 -27.62 22.26 -31.89
CA GLY A 108 -27.31 23.63 -31.46
C GLY A 108 -25.93 23.80 -30.78
N GLY A 109 -25.23 22.73 -30.45
CA GLY A 109 -23.84 22.77 -29.96
C GLY A 109 -23.65 23.41 -28.57
N PRO A 110 -22.39 23.70 -28.17
CA PRO A 110 -22.08 24.32 -26.88
C PRO A 110 -22.35 25.84 -26.92
N CYS A 111 -23.26 26.32 -26.08
CA CYS A 111 -23.61 27.75 -25.99
C CYS A 111 -22.61 28.60 -25.19
N THR A 112 -21.57 28.00 -24.63
CA THR A 112 -20.65 28.58 -23.63
C THR A 112 -19.28 27.89 -23.71
N ALA A 113 -18.19 28.65 -23.57
CA ALA A 113 -16.82 28.15 -23.65
C ALA A 113 -16.25 27.68 -22.29
N SER A 114 -16.86 28.07 -21.16
CA SER A 114 -16.35 27.72 -19.82
C SER A 114 -17.45 27.54 -18.77
N ALA A 115 -17.16 26.79 -17.70
CA ALA A 115 -18.07 26.61 -16.57
C ALA A 115 -18.44 27.92 -15.85
N ALA A 116 -17.54 28.91 -15.82
CA ALA A 116 -17.83 30.23 -15.30
C ALA A 116 -18.87 30.98 -16.15
N GLU A 117 -18.78 30.86 -17.48
CA GLU A 117 -19.75 31.42 -18.43
C GLU A 117 -21.10 30.70 -18.33
N SER A 118 -21.11 29.37 -18.23
CA SER A 118 -22.32 28.56 -17.98
C SER A 118 -23.04 28.98 -16.70
N LEU A 119 -22.31 29.23 -15.62
CA LEU A 119 -22.89 29.72 -14.36
C LEU A 119 -23.45 31.14 -14.50
N ALA A 120 -22.77 32.03 -15.22
CA ALA A 120 -23.25 33.39 -15.48
C ALA A 120 -24.53 33.37 -16.34
N LEU A 121 -24.56 32.54 -17.39
CA LEU A 121 -25.70 32.39 -18.28
C LEU A 121 -26.90 31.74 -17.58
N ALA A 122 -26.67 30.70 -16.76
CA ALA A 122 -27.71 30.05 -15.93
C ALA A 122 -28.33 31.01 -14.89
N ARG A 123 -27.59 32.04 -14.45
CA ARG A 123 -28.08 33.10 -13.56
C ARG A 123 -28.79 34.25 -14.30
N SER A 124 -28.62 34.34 -15.62
CA SER A 124 -29.21 35.39 -16.45
C SER A 124 -30.71 35.16 -16.73
N ARG A 125 -31.37 36.14 -17.35
CA ARG A 125 -32.75 36.01 -17.88
C ARG A 125 -32.81 35.47 -19.32
N LYS A 126 -31.68 35.11 -19.96
CA LYS A 126 -31.69 34.55 -21.32
C LYS A 126 -32.35 33.15 -21.33
N PRO A 127 -33.16 32.80 -22.34
CA PRO A 127 -33.74 31.47 -22.44
C PRO A 127 -32.62 30.42 -22.56
N VAL A 128 -32.77 29.31 -21.84
CA VAL A 128 -31.88 28.15 -21.86
C VAL A 128 -32.78 26.93 -22.02
N PRO A 129 -32.57 26.05 -23.03
CA PRO A 129 -33.36 24.84 -23.19
C PRO A 129 -33.21 23.93 -21.97
N ASP A 130 -34.26 23.20 -21.60
CA ASP A 130 -34.19 22.20 -20.54
C ASP A 130 -33.21 21.05 -20.88
N PRO A 131 -32.59 20.43 -19.86
CA PRO A 131 -31.77 19.25 -20.06
C PRO A 131 -32.65 18.03 -20.39
N PRO A 132 -32.23 17.12 -21.29
CA PRO A 132 -32.87 15.82 -21.46
C PRO A 132 -32.90 15.02 -20.15
N ASP A 133 -33.89 14.15 -19.95
CA ASP A 133 -34.06 13.43 -18.67
C ASP A 133 -32.84 12.56 -18.30
N TRP A 134 -32.17 11.98 -19.29
CA TRP A 134 -30.93 11.21 -19.11
C TRP A 134 -29.72 12.06 -18.65
N PHE A 135 -29.83 13.40 -18.63
CA PHE A 135 -28.79 14.22 -18.00
C PHE A 135 -28.75 14.02 -16.48
N GLY A 136 -29.84 13.56 -15.88
CA GLY A 136 -29.93 13.34 -14.44
C GLY A 136 -29.97 14.65 -13.65
N VAL A 137 -29.35 14.66 -12.46
CA VAL A 137 -29.35 15.81 -11.55
C VAL A 137 -27.98 16.06 -10.92
N ILE A 138 -27.65 17.34 -10.70
CA ILE A 138 -26.53 17.73 -9.85
C ILE A 138 -27.06 17.81 -8.40
N LYS A 139 -26.39 17.11 -7.46
CA LYS A 139 -26.69 17.17 -6.00
C LYS A 139 -25.57 17.90 -5.24
N PRO A 140 -25.62 19.24 -5.03
CA PRO A 140 -24.52 20.03 -4.44
C PRO A 140 -24.21 19.76 -2.96
N ARG A 141 -24.99 18.89 -2.30
CA ARG A 141 -24.73 18.35 -0.95
C ARG A 141 -24.00 17.00 -0.98
N ALA A 142 -24.14 16.20 -2.05
CA ALA A 142 -23.46 14.91 -2.16
C ALA A 142 -21.96 15.07 -2.48
N VAL A 143 -21.62 16.04 -3.34
CA VAL A 143 -20.24 16.26 -3.85
C VAL A 143 -19.36 17.10 -2.90
N VAL A 144 -19.90 17.60 -1.79
CA VAL A 144 -19.16 18.45 -0.84
C VAL A 144 -19.47 18.02 0.60
N PRO A 145 -18.57 17.26 1.25
CA PRO A 145 -18.66 17.00 2.68
C PRO A 145 -18.69 18.32 3.47
N ALA A 146 -19.49 18.36 4.54
CA ALA A 146 -19.36 19.43 5.52
C ALA A 146 -18.01 19.28 6.24
N ALA A 147 -17.27 20.38 6.40
CA ALA A 147 -16.00 20.35 7.12
C ALA A 147 -16.28 20.15 8.61
N ALA A 148 -15.99 18.96 9.13
CA ALA A 148 -15.99 18.71 10.56
C ALA A 148 -14.79 19.41 11.21
N GLY A 149 -15.06 20.38 12.09
CA GLY A 149 -14.05 20.99 12.95
C GLY A 149 -13.74 20.09 14.17
N PRO A 150 -12.62 20.35 14.88
CA PRO A 150 -12.19 19.50 15.97
C PRO A 150 -12.98 19.76 17.26
N GLY A 151 -13.46 18.69 17.90
CA GLY A 151 -13.81 18.69 19.33
C GLY A 151 -15.26 18.38 19.69
N ALA A 152 -15.61 17.08 19.73
CA ALA A 152 -16.48 16.49 20.75
C ALA A 152 -16.39 14.96 20.63
N ALA A 153 -16.00 14.28 21.71
CA ALA A 153 -16.09 12.82 21.77
C ALA A 153 -17.55 12.42 22.02
N ALA A 154 -18.06 11.49 21.20
CA ALA A 154 -19.33 10.81 21.44
C ALA A 154 -19.08 9.30 21.38
N GLY A 155 -19.53 8.59 22.40
CA GLY A 155 -19.28 7.16 22.58
C GLY A 155 -20.15 6.27 21.70
N GLU A 156 -19.91 4.97 21.82
CA GLU A 156 -20.57 3.91 21.09
C GLU A 156 -22.10 3.91 21.33
N ASN A 157 -22.85 4.10 20.23
CA ASN A 157 -24.14 3.48 19.89
C ASN A 157 -24.93 4.42 18.97
N ASP A 158 -24.88 4.18 17.66
CA ASP A 158 -26.14 4.06 16.92
C ASP A 158 -25.96 3.33 15.58
N ALA A 159 -26.87 2.42 15.28
CA ALA A 159 -26.88 1.67 14.03
C ALA A 159 -28.30 1.62 13.46
N GLY A 160 -28.53 2.41 12.41
CA GLY A 160 -29.64 2.23 11.48
C GLY A 160 -30.96 2.88 11.86
N ALA A 161 -31.22 4.06 11.27
CA ALA A 161 -32.57 4.51 10.99
C ALA A 161 -32.63 5.10 9.56
N LEU A 162 -33.33 4.40 8.67
CA LEU A 162 -33.81 4.97 7.41
C LEU A 162 -35.11 5.73 7.68
N HIS A 163 -35.17 6.99 7.27
CA HIS A 163 -36.41 7.67 6.87
C HIS A 163 -36.08 8.44 5.58
N THR A 164 -36.80 8.36 4.45
CA THR A 164 -38.26 8.37 4.21
C THR A 164 -38.94 9.63 4.74
N ASP A 165 -38.81 10.73 4.00
CA ASP A 165 -39.75 11.84 4.09
C ASP A 165 -40.52 11.93 2.77
N ALA A 166 -41.85 11.94 2.91
CA ALA A 166 -42.80 12.19 1.84
C ALA A 166 -43.05 13.71 1.70
N GLU A 167 -43.90 14.06 0.75
CA GLU A 167 -44.23 15.46 0.42
C GLU A 167 -44.98 16.16 1.57
N GLU A 168 -44.59 17.40 1.89
CA GLU A 168 -45.42 18.33 2.65
C GLU A 168 -45.83 19.53 1.79
N THR A 169 -47.14 19.79 1.78
CA THR A 169 -47.76 20.99 1.23
C THR A 169 -48.44 21.77 2.35
N GLY A 170 -48.19 23.08 2.41
CA GLY A 170 -49.18 24.06 2.90
C GLY A 170 -49.14 24.43 4.39
N ASP A 171 -48.45 25.55 4.64
CA ASP A 171 -48.86 26.71 5.45
C ASP A 171 -49.22 26.63 6.97
N ASP A 172 -48.63 27.64 7.63
CA ASP A 172 -49.12 28.49 8.74
C ASP A 172 -48.95 28.14 10.24
N ASP A 173 -48.30 29.13 10.87
CA ASP A 173 -48.38 29.67 12.24
C ASP A 173 -47.72 29.01 13.48
N GLU A 174 -46.95 29.88 14.15
CA GLU A 174 -46.32 29.79 15.49
C GLU A 174 -47.34 29.92 16.65
N PRO A 175 -46.94 29.81 17.94
CA PRO A 175 -45.95 28.91 18.55
C PRO A 175 -46.44 28.28 19.88
N GLY A 176 -45.72 27.25 20.39
CA GLY A 176 -45.63 27.05 21.85
C GLY A 176 -45.53 25.61 22.39
N GLY A 177 -44.53 25.39 23.25
CA GLY A 177 -44.75 24.69 24.52
C GLY A 177 -44.61 23.16 24.61
N GLU A 178 -43.45 22.75 25.12
CA GLU A 178 -43.24 21.65 26.09
C GLU A 178 -43.18 20.17 25.66
N SER A 179 -42.25 19.46 26.32
CA SER A 179 -41.68 18.18 25.91
C SER A 179 -42.41 16.96 26.48
N LYS A 180 -42.79 16.00 25.61
CA LYS A 180 -43.39 14.70 26.00
C LYS A 180 -42.37 13.55 26.09
N ILE A 181 -41.20 13.79 26.69
CA ILE A 181 -40.12 12.78 26.84
C ILE A 181 -40.33 11.85 28.06
N LEU A 182 -41.35 12.09 28.90
CA LEU A 182 -41.60 11.34 30.14
C LEU A 182 -42.96 10.59 30.16
N LYS A 183 -43.27 9.76 29.14
CA LYS A 183 -44.44 8.84 29.17
C LYS A 183 -44.28 7.47 28.48
N LEU A 184 -43.07 6.97 28.22
CA LEU A 184 -42.85 5.64 27.62
C LEU A 184 -41.90 4.71 28.40
N PHE A 185 -41.68 4.98 29.69
CA PHE A 185 -41.19 3.98 30.64
C PHE A 185 -42.38 3.32 31.35
N GLU A 186 -42.89 2.22 30.80
CA GLU A 186 -43.56 1.14 31.54
C GLU A 186 -43.70 -0.10 30.63
N ALA A 187 -43.14 -1.23 31.06
CA ALA A 187 -43.13 -2.51 30.33
C ALA A 187 -44.35 -3.39 30.75
N PRO A 188 -44.62 -4.58 30.15
CA PRO A 188 -43.73 -5.76 30.27
C PRO A 188 -43.66 -6.70 29.04
N VAL A 189 -42.78 -7.71 29.17
CA VAL A 189 -42.35 -8.68 28.15
C VAL A 189 -43.28 -9.88 28.00
N SER A 190 -43.35 -10.48 26.80
CA SER A 190 -43.87 -11.85 26.57
C SER A 190 -42.84 -12.71 25.80
N SER A 191 -42.68 -13.96 26.20
CA SER A 191 -41.46 -14.77 25.99
C SER A 191 -41.59 -15.92 24.97
N GLN A 192 -42.61 -15.92 24.12
CA GLN A 192 -42.91 -17.08 23.25
C GLN A 192 -42.11 -17.14 21.94
N ALA A 193 -41.61 -16.02 21.41
CA ALA A 193 -40.96 -15.97 20.09
C ALA A 193 -39.52 -16.53 20.05
N LEU A 194 -38.82 -16.61 21.19
CA LEU A 194 -37.43 -17.10 21.25
C LEU A 194 -37.32 -18.63 21.18
N SER A 195 -38.35 -19.35 21.65
CA SER A 195 -38.40 -20.82 21.68
C SER A 195 -38.40 -21.46 20.30
N ASP A 196 -39.18 -20.93 19.36
CA ASP A 196 -39.30 -21.51 18.00
C ASP A 196 -38.06 -21.23 17.13
N LEU A 197 -37.33 -20.15 17.41
CA LEU A 197 -36.11 -19.81 16.68
C LEU A 197 -34.93 -20.70 17.12
N LEU A 198 -34.80 -20.99 18.43
CA LEU A 198 -33.81 -21.94 18.94
C LEU A 198 -34.05 -23.37 18.43
N ARG A 199 -35.31 -23.77 18.26
CA ARG A 199 -35.67 -25.11 17.77
C ARG A 199 -35.34 -25.35 16.29
N LYS A 200 -35.15 -24.29 15.50
CA LYS A 200 -34.73 -24.37 14.09
C LYS A 200 -33.20 -24.39 13.88
N LEU A 201 -32.42 -23.97 14.87
CA LEU A 201 -30.96 -23.89 14.75
C LEU A 201 -30.22 -25.09 15.36
N PHE A 202 -30.81 -25.80 16.32
CA PHE A 202 -30.16 -26.93 17.02
C PHE A 202 -30.80 -28.30 16.74
N GLY A 203 -30.83 -28.67 15.46
CA GLY A 203 -30.52 -30.03 14.97
C GLY A 203 -31.50 -31.20 15.19
N GLY A 204 -31.62 -32.04 14.15
CA GLY A 204 -31.71 -33.50 14.32
C GLY A 204 -32.96 -34.19 13.77
N GLY A 205 -32.75 -35.10 12.82
CA GLY A 205 -33.75 -36.09 12.37
C GLY A 205 -33.09 -37.39 11.89
N LYS A 206 -33.01 -38.40 12.76
CA LYS A 206 -33.04 -39.84 12.40
C LYS A 206 -34.55 -40.23 12.29
N SER A 207 -35.03 -41.36 11.76
CA SER A 207 -34.51 -42.68 11.31
C SER A 207 -35.60 -43.28 10.34
N ASN A 208 -35.57 -44.48 9.75
CA ASN A 208 -34.81 -45.73 9.97
C ASN A 208 -34.83 -46.63 8.70
N GLU A 209 -33.89 -47.61 8.64
CA GLU A 209 -33.97 -49.02 8.14
C GLU A 209 -34.70 -49.36 6.82
N ASP A 210 -34.22 -50.24 5.92
CA ASP A 210 -32.96 -51.02 5.78
C ASP A 210 -32.90 -51.52 4.29
N ASP A 211 -31.96 -52.31 3.75
CA ASP A 211 -30.91 -53.22 4.26
C ASP A 211 -29.69 -53.27 3.28
N ALA A 212 -28.63 -53.95 3.71
CA ALA A 212 -27.65 -54.71 2.93
C ALA A 212 -26.61 -54.02 1.99
N ALA A 213 -25.35 -54.24 2.39
CA ALA A 213 -24.17 -54.52 1.55
C ALA A 213 -23.40 -53.38 0.86
N GLY A 214 -22.31 -52.96 1.53
CA GLY A 214 -20.96 -53.16 0.98
C GLY A 214 -20.24 -51.98 0.32
N GLY A 215 -19.12 -51.58 0.95
CA GLY A 215 -17.91 -51.13 0.24
C GLY A 215 -17.78 -49.65 -0.13
N ASP A 216 -16.53 -49.18 -0.07
CA ASP A 216 -15.97 -47.95 -0.64
C ASP A 216 -16.61 -46.60 -0.29
N LEU A 217 -15.98 -45.93 0.68
CA LEU A 217 -15.91 -44.47 0.76
C LEU A 217 -15.31 -43.90 -0.53
N ARG A 218 -16.15 -43.38 -1.43
CA ARG A 218 -15.67 -42.66 -2.61
C ARG A 218 -15.02 -41.33 -2.23
N VAL A 219 -13.70 -41.32 -2.40
CA VAL A 219 -12.81 -40.15 -2.37
C VAL A 219 -13.46 -38.94 -3.07
N GLY A 220 -13.55 -37.81 -2.35
CA GLY A 220 -13.95 -36.54 -2.92
C GLY A 220 -13.03 -36.15 -4.08
N SER A 221 -13.60 -35.68 -5.18
CA SER A 221 -12.91 -35.50 -6.46
C SER A 221 -11.76 -34.50 -6.39
N VAL A 222 -10.55 -35.01 -6.15
CA VAL A 222 -9.29 -34.30 -6.37
C VAL A 222 -9.27 -33.82 -7.81
N ARG A 223 -9.31 -32.49 -8.01
CA ARG A 223 -9.22 -31.88 -9.32
C ARG A 223 -7.78 -32.02 -9.80
N GLN A 224 -7.51 -33.11 -10.52
CA GLN A 224 -6.20 -33.49 -11.03
C GLN A 224 -5.63 -32.39 -11.94
N VAL A 225 -4.78 -31.53 -11.39
CA VAL A 225 -4.03 -30.54 -12.16
C VAL A 225 -3.03 -31.31 -13.02
N GLN A 226 -3.18 -31.20 -14.35
CA GLN A 226 -2.25 -31.81 -15.29
C GLN A 226 -0.86 -31.21 -15.08
N ARG A 227 0.17 -32.08 -15.06
CA ARG A 227 1.58 -31.65 -15.06
C ARG A 227 1.85 -30.85 -16.33
N LEU A 228 1.93 -29.52 -16.20
CA LEU A 228 2.46 -28.65 -17.23
C LEU A 228 3.96 -28.90 -17.39
N GLY A 229 4.43 -28.91 -18.63
CA GLY A 229 5.83 -29.22 -18.95
C GLY A 229 6.80 -28.12 -18.51
N ILE A 230 8.09 -28.47 -18.46
CA ILE A 230 9.23 -27.72 -17.91
C ILE A 230 9.44 -26.31 -18.54
N ASN A 231 8.70 -25.94 -19.60
CA ASN A 231 8.77 -24.63 -20.28
C ASN A 231 7.44 -23.84 -20.29
N ALA A 232 6.48 -24.15 -19.41
CA ALA A 232 5.22 -23.41 -19.33
C ALA A 232 5.43 -22.06 -18.60
N ARG A 233 5.32 -20.94 -19.33
CA ARG A 233 5.25 -19.60 -18.72
C ARG A 233 3.97 -19.48 -17.89
N PRO A 234 4.02 -18.97 -16.64
CA PRO A 234 2.80 -18.74 -15.86
C PRO A 234 1.92 -17.71 -16.56
N ALA A 235 0.61 -17.97 -16.60
CA ALA A 235 -0.36 -17.02 -17.14
C ALA A 235 -0.61 -15.90 -16.10
N PRO A 236 -0.75 -14.63 -16.52
CA PRO A 236 -0.92 -13.52 -15.59
C PRO A 236 -2.25 -13.61 -14.82
N THR A 237 -2.17 -13.90 -13.53
CA THR A 237 -3.32 -13.96 -12.63
C THR A 237 -3.89 -12.56 -12.39
N GLN A 238 -5.18 -12.35 -12.64
CA GLN A 238 -5.84 -11.07 -12.29
C GLN A 238 -5.99 -10.95 -10.77
N ILE A 239 -5.12 -10.16 -10.15
CA ILE A 239 -5.20 -9.82 -8.72
C ILE A 239 -6.39 -8.88 -8.48
N ARG A 240 -7.22 -9.19 -7.48
CA ARG A 240 -8.28 -8.30 -6.99
C ARG A 240 -7.74 -7.43 -5.87
N PHE A 241 -7.93 -6.12 -5.98
CA PHE A 241 -7.54 -5.16 -4.94
C PHE A 241 -8.55 -5.17 -3.79
N THR A 242 -8.14 -5.69 -2.63
CA THR A 242 -8.85 -5.53 -1.35
C THR A 242 -7.95 -4.83 -0.35
N GLY A 243 -7.88 -3.50 -0.46
CA GLY A 243 -7.12 -2.64 0.45
C GLY A 243 -7.71 -1.24 0.46
N THR A 244 -8.37 -0.86 1.55
CA THR A 244 -9.00 0.46 1.75
C THR A 244 -8.00 1.52 2.22
N GLU A 245 -6.75 1.44 1.76
CA GLU A 245 -5.72 2.43 2.02
C GLU A 245 -5.52 3.31 0.78
N LYS A 246 -6.15 4.48 0.78
CA LYS A 246 -5.91 5.54 -0.21
C LYS A 246 -4.80 6.47 0.33
N PRO A 247 -3.51 6.36 -0.06
CA PRO A 247 -2.49 7.37 0.23
C PRO A 247 -2.66 8.59 -0.70
N GLY A 248 -3.88 9.12 -0.80
CA GLY A 248 -4.26 10.23 -1.69
C GLY A 248 -4.37 11.59 -1.00
N SER A 249 -4.30 11.63 0.33
CA SER A 249 -4.53 12.82 1.16
C SER A 249 -3.34 13.20 2.06
N ALA A 250 -2.17 12.59 1.86
CA ALA A 250 -0.93 13.00 2.52
C ALA A 250 -0.41 14.31 1.89
N VAL A 251 -0.94 15.44 2.37
CA VAL A 251 -0.46 16.79 2.03
C VAL A 251 1.01 16.91 2.41
N GLY A 252 1.89 16.99 1.42
CA GLY A 252 3.32 17.30 1.61
C GLY A 252 4.32 16.20 1.24
N VAL A 253 3.90 15.04 0.73
CA VAL A 253 4.87 13.98 0.35
C VAL A 253 5.71 14.40 -0.86
N ARG A 254 7.01 14.64 -0.64
CA ARG A 254 7.99 14.84 -1.70
C ARG A 254 8.19 13.50 -2.42
N GLY A 255 8.02 13.50 -3.74
CA GLY A 255 8.43 12.38 -4.56
C GLY A 255 9.66 12.80 -5.36
N ALA A 256 10.80 12.14 -5.14
CA ALA A 256 12.04 12.37 -5.86
C ALA A 256 12.00 11.66 -7.23
N LEU A 257 12.74 12.21 -8.20
CA LEU A 257 12.84 11.69 -9.56
C LEU A 257 14.17 10.96 -9.72
N PHE A 258 14.11 9.76 -10.29
CA PHE A 258 15.24 8.85 -10.46
C PHE A 258 15.36 8.41 -11.92
N PRO A 259 16.59 8.17 -12.40
CA PRO A 259 16.82 7.59 -13.71
C PRO A 259 16.40 6.11 -13.75
N GLU A 260 16.07 5.65 -14.96
CA GLU A 260 15.89 4.23 -15.29
C GLU A 260 16.88 3.84 -16.40
N TRP A 261 17.48 2.67 -16.30
CA TRP A 261 18.38 2.12 -17.31
C TRP A 261 17.59 1.45 -18.44
N ASP A 262 17.74 1.98 -19.66
CA ASP A 262 17.12 1.43 -20.87
C ASP A 262 18.10 0.49 -21.56
N VAL A 263 17.95 -0.81 -21.31
CA VAL A 263 18.82 -1.85 -21.90
C VAL A 263 18.69 -1.96 -23.43
N HIS A 264 17.58 -1.53 -24.02
CA HIS A 264 17.39 -1.58 -25.47
C HIS A 264 18.18 -0.48 -26.20
N HIS A 265 18.34 0.68 -25.55
CA HIS A 265 19.08 1.82 -26.09
C HIS A 265 20.43 2.06 -25.39
N ASN A 266 20.81 1.18 -24.46
CA ASN A 266 22.05 1.21 -23.67
C ASN A 266 22.34 2.59 -23.04
N ARG A 267 21.31 3.21 -22.46
CA ARG A 267 21.36 4.59 -21.92
C ARG A 267 20.44 4.76 -20.72
N TYR A 268 20.74 5.75 -19.88
CA TYR A 268 19.80 6.19 -18.85
C TYR A 268 18.69 7.06 -19.45
N ARG A 269 17.46 6.87 -18.96
CA ARG A 269 16.34 7.80 -19.08
C ARG A 269 16.32 8.66 -17.81
N PRO A 270 16.74 9.93 -17.86
CA PRO A 270 16.70 10.81 -16.69
C PRO A 270 15.25 11.08 -16.26
N ASP A 271 15.05 11.32 -14.96
CA ASP A 271 13.78 11.72 -14.35
C ASP A 271 12.55 10.85 -14.71
N TRP A 272 12.79 9.58 -15.00
CA TRP A 272 11.80 8.68 -15.57
C TRP A 272 10.89 8.02 -14.53
N CYS A 273 11.45 7.73 -13.35
CA CYS A 273 10.75 7.08 -12.25
C CYS A 273 10.58 8.06 -11.09
N ARG A 274 9.36 8.19 -10.56
CA ARG A 274 9.09 8.99 -9.37
C ARG A 274 8.93 8.08 -8.16
N VAL A 275 9.88 8.18 -7.24
CA VAL A 275 9.88 7.45 -5.97
C VAL A 275 9.27 8.36 -4.90
N ILE A 276 8.39 7.80 -4.07
CA ILE A 276 7.55 8.51 -3.11
C ILE A 276 7.72 7.81 -1.76
N ASP A 277 8.57 8.35 -0.90
CA ASP A 277 8.75 7.90 0.48
C ASP A 277 7.72 8.58 1.41
N PHE A 278 7.08 7.81 2.29
CA PHE A 278 6.12 8.35 3.26
C PHE A 278 6.09 7.51 4.53
N PRO A 279 5.89 8.12 5.73
CA PRO A 279 5.71 7.36 6.95
C PRO A 279 4.41 6.57 6.88
N LEU A 280 4.47 5.25 7.17
CA LEU A 280 3.28 4.44 7.32
C LEU A 280 2.65 4.74 8.70
N VAL A 281 1.61 5.57 8.72
CA VAL A 281 0.87 5.92 9.94
C VAL A 281 -0.47 5.19 9.91
N SER A 282 -0.54 4.06 10.60
CA SER A 282 -1.75 3.28 10.84
C SER A 282 -2.05 3.28 12.34
N ASP A 283 -3.32 3.21 12.73
CA ASP A 283 -3.71 2.95 14.11
C ASP A 283 -3.48 1.47 14.41
N VAL A 284 -2.60 1.19 15.37
CA VAL A 284 -1.99 -0.14 15.54
C VAL A 284 -2.62 -0.89 16.72
N ASP A 285 -3.25 -2.03 16.44
CA ASP A 285 -3.56 -3.02 17.48
C ASP A 285 -2.26 -3.74 17.87
N VAL A 286 -1.84 -3.54 19.13
CA VAL A 286 -0.53 -3.97 19.64
C VAL A 286 -0.51 -5.46 20.04
N SER A 287 -1.67 -6.13 20.01
CA SER A 287 -1.86 -7.50 20.53
C SER A 287 -1.06 -8.61 19.81
N ALA A 288 -0.56 -8.37 18.59
CA ALA A 288 0.12 -9.37 17.76
C ALA A 288 1.60 -9.05 17.44
N ALA A 289 2.28 -8.26 18.27
CA ALA A 289 3.64 -7.76 18.01
C ALA A 289 4.80 -8.70 18.45
N GLU A 290 4.56 -10.00 18.62
CA GLU A 290 5.64 -10.97 18.93
C GLU A 290 6.52 -11.25 17.71
N VAL A 291 7.81 -11.02 17.84
CA VAL A 291 8.82 -11.35 16.83
C VAL A 291 9.55 -12.61 17.27
N PRO A 292 9.62 -13.67 16.44
CA PRO A 292 10.39 -14.86 16.75
C PRO A 292 11.85 -14.53 17.02
N GLN A 293 12.35 -14.88 18.22
CA GLN A 293 13.75 -14.72 18.57
C GLN A 293 14.60 -15.83 17.92
N ASP A 294 15.37 -15.48 16.91
CA ASP A 294 16.37 -16.40 16.32
C ASP A 294 17.72 -16.24 17.04
N ALA A 295 17.97 -17.13 17.99
CA ALA A 295 19.23 -17.17 18.74
C ALA A 295 20.45 -17.48 17.88
N VAL A 296 20.28 -18.21 16.76
CA VAL A 296 21.36 -18.56 15.82
C VAL A 296 21.74 -17.32 15.01
N LEU A 297 20.75 -16.62 14.46
CA LEU A 297 20.95 -15.36 13.75
C LEU A 297 21.66 -14.35 14.65
N ARG A 298 21.19 -14.19 15.90
CA ARG A 298 21.83 -13.30 16.88
C ARG A 298 23.29 -13.70 17.15
N GLN A 299 23.58 -14.98 17.35
CA GLN A 299 24.95 -15.46 17.58
C GLN A 299 25.87 -15.21 16.37
N ARG A 300 25.34 -15.32 15.16
CA ARG A 300 26.06 -15.12 13.90
C ARG A 300 26.32 -13.64 13.62
N LEU A 301 25.27 -12.81 13.65
CA LEU A 301 25.38 -11.37 13.48
C LEU A 301 26.22 -10.70 14.58
N ALA A 302 26.26 -11.26 15.80
CA ALA A 302 27.14 -10.79 16.88
C ALA A 302 28.65 -10.88 16.54
N ARG A 303 29.05 -11.78 15.64
CA ARG A 303 30.46 -11.95 15.20
C ARG A 303 30.90 -10.89 14.19
N ILE A 304 29.96 -10.14 13.62
CA ILE A 304 30.23 -9.08 12.65
C ILE A 304 30.70 -7.83 13.40
N GLY A 305 32.01 -7.70 13.58
CA GLY A 305 32.67 -6.46 14.00
C GLY A 305 33.38 -5.81 12.80
N LEU A 306 33.12 -4.51 12.57
CA LEU A 306 33.55 -3.84 11.34
C LEU A 306 34.59 -2.74 11.59
N GLY A 307 34.48 -2.00 12.69
CA GLY A 307 35.48 -1.01 13.11
C GLY A 307 36.45 -1.56 14.16
N LEU A 308 37.69 -1.05 14.15
CA LEU A 308 38.75 -1.44 15.06
C LEU A 308 38.59 -0.73 16.42
N LYS A 309 38.15 -1.48 17.44
CA LYS A 309 38.18 -1.03 18.83
C LYS A 309 39.54 -1.29 19.44
N ARG A 310 40.13 -0.28 20.07
CA ARG A 310 41.30 -0.44 20.94
C ARG A 310 40.82 -0.90 22.31
N LEU A 311 41.17 -2.12 22.71
CA LEU A 311 40.98 -2.63 24.06
C LEU A 311 42.22 -2.29 24.87
N ARG A 312 42.01 -1.65 26.02
CA ARG A 312 43.07 -1.21 26.93
C ARG A 312 43.32 -2.23 28.03
N ALA A 313 44.47 -2.10 28.68
CA ALA A 313 44.90 -2.92 29.81
C ALA A 313 44.70 -4.44 29.61
N ARG A 314 45.44 -5.02 28.67
CA ARG A 314 45.41 -6.46 28.35
C ARG A 314 46.76 -7.12 28.60
N ALA A 315 46.77 -8.40 28.96
CA ALA A 315 47.98 -9.17 29.21
C ALA A 315 48.81 -9.46 27.95
N ASP A 316 48.24 -9.28 26.77
CA ASP A 316 48.87 -9.50 25.46
C ASP A 316 48.26 -8.54 24.42
N GLY A 317 49.04 -8.12 23.43
CA GLY A 317 48.67 -7.15 22.40
C GLY A 317 49.86 -6.50 21.67
N ASP A 318 49.58 -5.89 20.52
CA ASP A 318 50.61 -5.41 19.56
C ASP A 318 51.36 -4.14 20.01
N GLU A 319 50.85 -3.41 21.01
CA GLU A 319 51.29 -2.07 21.40
C GLU A 319 51.17 -1.92 22.92
N LEU A 320 52.04 -1.13 23.56
CA LEU A 320 51.98 -0.90 25.00
C LEU A 320 51.01 0.22 25.36
N ASP A 321 50.17 -0.01 26.37
CA ASP A 321 49.33 1.00 27.00
C ASP A 321 50.18 1.78 28.02
N THR A 322 50.57 3.00 27.66
CA THR A 322 51.45 3.83 28.51
C THR A 322 50.82 4.19 29.84
N GLU A 323 49.50 4.38 29.95
CA GLU A 323 48.85 4.69 31.22
C GLU A 323 48.77 3.45 32.11
N ALA A 324 48.44 2.28 31.55
CA ALA A 324 48.43 1.02 32.30
C ALA A 324 49.85 0.63 32.76
N LEU A 325 50.87 0.87 31.93
CA LEU A 325 52.27 0.67 32.30
C LEU A 325 52.72 1.61 33.43
N ILE A 326 52.32 2.90 33.36
CA ILE A 326 52.59 3.87 34.45
C ILE A 326 51.89 3.43 35.74
N ALA A 327 50.63 3.03 35.68
CA ALA A 327 49.88 2.53 36.83
C ALA A 327 50.56 1.30 37.46
N MET A 328 50.91 0.30 36.64
CA MET A 328 51.64 -0.90 37.09
C MET A 328 52.98 -0.54 37.75
N CYS A 329 53.73 0.41 37.20
CA CYS A 329 54.98 0.90 37.80
C CYS A 329 54.77 1.66 39.13
N VAL A 330 53.64 2.33 39.32
CA VAL A 330 53.27 2.96 40.60
C VAL A 330 52.90 1.89 41.63
N ASP A 331 52.04 0.94 41.27
CA ASP A 331 51.58 -0.13 42.15
C ASP A 331 52.73 -1.02 42.64
N LEU A 332 53.62 -1.43 41.73
CA LEU A 332 54.84 -2.19 42.07
C LEU A 332 55.76 -1.43 43.04
N ARG A 333 55.87 -0.10 42.89
CA ARG A 333 56.63 0.75 43.82
C ARG A 333 55.92 0.97 45.16
N ALA A 334 54.60 0.87 45.18
CA ALA A 334 53.78 0.89 46.39
C ALA A 334 53.73 -0.47 47.11
N GLY A 335 54.35 -1.52 46.55
CA GLY A 335 54.42 -2.86 47.14
C GLY A 335 53.26 -3.78 46.77
N PHE A 336 52.41 -3.39 45.81
CA PHE A 336 51.36 -4.24 45.26
C PHE A 336 51.85 -5.01 44.03
N SER A 337 51.27 -6.18 43.78
CA SER A 337 51.52 -6.98 42.58
C SER A 337 50.25 -7.04 41.72
N PRO A 338 49.96 -6.02 40.90
CA PRO A 338 48.86 -6.06 39.95
C PRO A 338 49.14 -7.10 38.83
N PRO A 339 48.13 -7.54 38.08
CA PRO A 339 48.33 -8.36 36.88
C PRO A 339 48.96 -7.53 35.74
N ASP A 340 49.78 -8.18 34.90
CA ASP A 340 50.58 -7.60 33.79
C ASP A 340 49.76 -7.12 32.58
N ASN A 341 48.63 -6.46 32.84
CA ASN A 341 47.68 -5.94 31.86
C ASN A 341 48.17 -4.60 31.26
N VAL A 342 49.32 -4.62 30.57
CA VAL A 342 49.99 -3.41 30.05
C VAL A 342 49.89 -3.22 28.54
N TYR A 343 49.20 -4.08 27.81
CA TYR A 343 49.09 -4.03 26.35
C TYR A 343 47.75 -3.47 25.85
N LEU A 344 47.80 -2.90 24.65
CA LEU A 344 46.67 -2.50 23.82
C LEU A 344 46.39 -3.61 22.80
N GLU A 345 45.16 -4.11 22.77
CA GLU A 345 44.72 -5.10 21.78
C GLU A 345 43.76 -4.45 20.76
N ARG A 346 44.07 -4.52 19.47
CA ARG A 346 43.25 -3.92 18.40
C ARG A 346 42.31 -4.97 17.78
N ARG A 347 41.06 -5.05 18.23
CA ARG A 347 40.06 -6.00 17.71
C ARG A 347 38.99 -5.30 16.87
N LYS A 348 38.52 -5.95 15.80
CA LYS A 348 37.34 -5.50 15.05
C LYS A 348 36.08 -5.79 15.89
N LEU A 349 35.62 -4.79 16.64
CA LEU A 349 34.52 -4.89 17.61
C LEU A 349 33.54 -3.70 17.54
N GLU A 350 33.88 -2.62 16.85
CA GLU A 350 32.92 -1.52 16.66
C GLU A 350 31.90 -1.88 15.57
N ARG A 351 30.64 -1.56 15.86
CA ARG A 351 29.50 -1.78 14.99
C ARG A 351 29.08 -0.45 14.35
N ASN A 352 29.89 -0.02 13.38
CA ASN A 352 29.66 1.21 12.62
C ASN A 352 28.93 0.88 11.31
N LEU A 353 27.77 0.22 11.41
CA LEU A 353 26.96 -0.29 10.30
C LEU A 353 25.59 0.39 10.26
N GLY A 354 25.22 0.84 9.07
CA GLY A 354 23.87 1.29 8.74
C GLY A 354 23.22 0.27 7.81
N VAL A 355 22.09 -0.30 8.20
CA VAL A 355 21.35 -1.30 7.42
C VAL A 355 19.99 -0.74 7.04
N LEU A 356 19.65 -0.73 5.75
CA LEU A 356 18.28 -0.52 5.29
C LEU A 356 17.74 -1.86 4.79
N ILE A 357 16.67 -2.34 5.42
CA ILE A 357 15.94 -3.54 5.00
C ILE A 357 14.78 -3.08 4.11
N LEU A 358 14.80 -3.51 2.85
CA LEU A 358 13.82 -3.19 1.82
C LEU A 358 12.96 -4.44 1.57
N VAL A 359 11.69 -4.39 1.97
CA VAL A 359 10.76 -5.54 1.97
C VAL A 359 9.79 -5.44 0.79
N ASP A 360 9.67 -6.51 0.01
CA ASP A 360 8.71 -6.58 -1.08
C ASP A 360 7.27 -6.57 -0.53
N ALA A 361 6.46 -5.64 -1.03
CA ALA A 361 5.04 -5.51 -0.74
C ALA A 361 4.20 -5.51 -2.02
N SER A 362 4.73 -6.08 -3.11
CA SER A 362 4.01 -6.24 -4.38
C SER A 362 3.04 -7.42 -4.35
N GLY A 363 2.17 -7.49 -5.36
CA GLY A 363 1.15 -8.53 -5.48
C GLY A 363 1.65 -9.93 -5.87
N SER A 364 2.93 -10.14 -6.22
CA SER A 364 3.46 -11.49 -6.51
C SER A 364 3.62 -12.33 -5.24
N ALA A 365 3.88 -11.70 -4.10
CA ALA A 365 4.17 -12.35 -2.82
C ALA A 365 2.94 -13.01 -2.13
N THR A 366 1.83 -13.19 -2.86
CA THR A 366 0.65 -13.98 -2.44
C THR A 366 0.71 -15.46 -2.79
N ASP A 367 1.75 -15.94 -3.50
CA ASP A 367 1.96 -17.38 -3.65
C ASP A 367 2.11 -18.05 -2.27
N ALA A 368 1.56 -19.26 -2.15
CA ALA A 368 1.49 -20.02 -0.90
C ALA A 368 2.56 -21.11 -0.84
N ASP A 369 3.27 -21.15 0.28
CA ASP A 369 4.25 -22.18 0.62
C ASP A 369 3.55 -23.53 0.93
N PRO A 370 4.22 -24.71 0.86
CA PRO A 370 3.61 -26.00 1.21
C PRO A 370 3.05 -26.06 2.63
N ASP A 371 3.57 -25.25 3.56
CA ASP A 371 3.09 -25.13 4.93
C ASP A 371 1.85 -24.21 5.09
N GLY A 372 1.31 -23.67 3.98
CA GLY A 372 0.05 -22.91 3.95
C GLY A 372 0.17 -21.44 4.37
N LEU A 373 1.38 -20.96 4.65
CA LEU A 373 1.69 -19.54 4.82
C LEU A 373 2.02 -18.91 3.46
N ALA A 374 1.66 -17.65 3.27
CA ALA A 374 1.98 -16.92 2.05
C ALA A 374 3.40 -16.35 2.09
N VAL A 375 4.08 -16.28 0.93
CA VAL A 375 5.49 -15.83 0.82
C VAL A 375 5.74 -14.47 1.49
N HIS A 376 4.85 -13.50 1.32
CA HIS A 376 4.96 -12.18 1.98
C HIS A 376 4.93 -12.25 3.53
N GLU A 377 4.29 -13.26 4.15
CA GLU A 377 4.33 -13.45 5.60
C GLU A 377 5.73 -13.89 6.06
N HIS A 378 6.37 -14.80 5.30
CA HIS A 378 7.75 -15.22 5.58
C HIS A 378 8.74 -14.05 5.44
N GLN A 379 8.59 -13.22 4.40
CA GLN A 379 9.43 -12.04 4.18
C GLN A 379 9.22 -10.97 5.27
N ARG A 380 7.97 -10.69 5.68
CA ARG A 380 7.66 -9.73 6.75
C ARG A 380 8.18 -10.21 8.12
N ARG A 381 7.99 -11.49 8.47
CA ARG A 381 8.57 -12.08 9.69
C ARG A 381 10.10 -12.07 9.66
N ALA A 382 10.72 -12.36 8.51
CA ALA A 382 12.16 -12.30 8.37
C ALA A 382 12.71 -10.88 8.55
N ALA A 383 12.07 -9.87 7.94
CA ALA A 383 12.40 -8.47 8.14
C ALA A 383 12.31 -8.07 9.61
N ALA A 384 11.26 -8.50 10.32
CA ALA A 384 11.06 -8.21 11.74
C ALA A 384 12.17 -8.81 12.61
N THR A 385 12.48 -10.10 12.43
CA THR A 385 13.54 -10.79 13.19
C THR A 385 14.92 -10.21 12.87
N MET A 386 15.23 -9.89 11.61
CA MET A 386 16.50 -9.24 11.24
C MET A 386 16.61 -7.83 11.82
N ALA A 387 15.56 -7.01 11.72
CA ALA A 387 15.56 -5.64 12.23
C ALA A 387 15.75 -5.59 13.76
N ALA A 388 15.00 -6.42 14.49
CA ALA A 388 15.15 -6.56 15.94
C ALA A 388 16.57 -7.02 16.32
N THR A 389 17.08 -8.07 15.67
CA THR A 389 18.40 -8.65 16.00
C THR A 389 19.54 -7.66 15.74
N LEU A 390 19.51 -6.93 14.62
CA LEU A 390 20.54 -5.95 14.28
C LEU A 390 20.52 -4.74 15.23
N GLU A 391 19.33 -4.26 15.61
CA GLU A 391 19.18 -3.15 16.57
C GLU A 391 19.58 -3.56 18.00
N GLU A 392 19.22 -4.77 18.45
CA GLU A 392 19.68 -5.34 19.74
C GLU A 392 21.21 -5.46 19.82
N LEU A 393 21.88 -5.70 18.68
CA LEU A 393 23.34 -5.73 18.60
C LEU A 393 23.96 -4.33 18.52
N GLY A 394 23.17 -3.28 18.28
CA GLY A 394 23.61 -1.88 18.25
C GLY A 394 23.86 -1.29 16.85
N ASP A 395 23.44 -1.96 15.77
CA ASP A 395 23.52 -1.41 14.41
C ASP A 395 22.41 -0.37 14.16
N ARG A 396 22.65 0.63 13.30
CA ARG A 396 21.59 1.56 12.87
C ARG A 396 20.74 0.89 11.80
N VAL A 397 19.47 0.60 12.09
CA VAL A 397 18.57 -0.12 11.17
C VAL A 397 17.37 0.73 10.78
N ALA A 398 17.04 0.79 9.49
CA ALA A 398 15.76 1.25 8.97
C ALA A 398 15.05 0.12 8.19
N VAL A 399 13.72 0.17 8.15
CA VAL A 399 12.87 -0.80 7.43
C VAL A 399 11.88 -0.03 6.56
N TYR A 400 11.96 -0.26 5.26
CA TYR A 400 11.05 0.26 4.26
C TYR A 400 10.43 -0.91 3.51
N ALA A 401 9.16 -0.79 3.13
CA ALA A 401 8.60 -1.67 2.12
C ALA A 401 8.61 -0.98 0.75
N PHE A 402 8.49 -1.74 -0.34
CA PHE A 402 8.39 -1.19 -1.68
C PHE A 402 7.25 -1.83 -2.49
N ARG A 403 6.59 -0.99 -3.29
CA ARG A 403 5.59 -1.37 -4.30
C ARG A 403 5.51 -0.29 -5.37
N SER A 404 5.17 -0.62 -6.61
CA SER A 404 5.00 0.35 -7.69
C SER A 404 3.61 0.33 -8.30
N GLN A 405 3.18 1.48 -8.82
CA GLN A 405 1.98 1.65 -9.63
C GLN A 405 2.38 2.38 -10.92
N GLY A 406 3.17 1.69 -11.76
CA GLY A 406 3.87 2.31 -12.88
C GLY A 406 5.03 3.22 -12.46
N ARG A 407 5.78 3.72 -13.45
CA ARG A 407 6.95 4.63 -13.24
C ARG A 407 6.64 5.91 -12.44
N ASN A 408 5.41 6.41 -12.50
CA ASN A 408 5.03 7.70 -11.87
C ASN A 408 4.77 7.60 -10.35
N ALA A 409 4.73 6.38 -9.80
CA ALA A 409 4.36 6.12 -8.41
C ALA A 409 5.05 4.85 -7.90
N VAL A 410 6.36 4.92 -7.68
CA VAL A 410 7.12 3.91 -6.92
C VAL A 410 7.05 4.31 -5.45
N HIS A 411 6.36 3.54 -4.64
CA HIS A 411 6.11 3.84 -3.24
C HIS A 411 7.15 3.18 -2.33
N LEU A 412 7.73 3.96 -1.42
CA LEU A 412 8.58 3.50 -0.33
C LEU A 412 7.96 3.83 1.04
N PRO A 413 6.88 3.14 1.47
CA PRO A 413 6.37 3.25 2.83
C PRO A 413 7.46 2.96 3.88
N ALA A 414 7.76 3.98 4.69
CA ALA A 414 8.67 3.89 5.81
C ALA A 414 7.95 3.24 7.00
N ILE A 415 8.35 2.02 7.34
CA ILE A 415 7.83 1.26 8.49
C ILE A 415 8.61 1.65 9.75
N LYS A 416 9.93 1.82 9.57
CA LYS A 416 10.87 2.30 10.59
C LYS A 416 11.99 3.13 9.93
N THR A 417 12.21 4.37 10.37
CA THR A 417 13.37 5.19 9.97
C THR A 417 14.60 4.93 10.86
N PHE A 418 15.77 5.47 10.50
CA PHE A 418 17.03 5.28 11.27
C PHE A 418 17.04 6.01 12.63
N GLU A 419 16.08 6.90 12.86
CA GLU A 419 15.89 7.71 14.06
C GLU A 419 14.88 7.08 15.03
N GLN A 420 14.07 6.14 14.53
CA GLN A 420 13.08 5.39 15.31
C GLN A 420 13.70 4.13 15.91
N ARG A 421 13.12 3.64 17.02
CA ARG A 421 13.42 2.31 17.57
C ARG A 421 12.42 1.29 17.05
N PHE A 422 12.80 0.02 16.92
CA PHE A 422 11.90 -1.04 16.46
C PHE A 422 11.00 -1.56 17.59
N GLY A 423 10.07 -0.69 18.03
CA GLY A 423 9.08 -0.95 19.07
C GLY A 423 7.89 -1.78 18.57
N ALA A 424 6.88 -1.93 19.43
CA ALA A 424 5.69 -2.70 19.12
C ALA A 424 4.84 -2.05 18.00
N ALA A 425 4.84 -0.72 17.90
CA ALA A 425 4.14 0.01 16.83
C ALA A 425 4.75 -0.28 15.46
N GLU A 426 6.08 -0.21 15.33
CA GLU A 426 6.80 -0.51 14.09
C GLU A 426 6.65 -1.99 13.68
N ARG A 427 6.64 -2.90 14.66
CA ARG A 427 6.39 -4.34 14.43
C ARG A 427 4.99 -4.60 13.91
N ALA A 428 3.96 -4.03 14.52
CA ALA A 428 2.59 -4.28 14.07
C ALA A 428 2.23 -3.47 12.80
N ARG A 429 2.89 -2.34 12.48
CA ARG A 429 2.88 -1.76 11.11
C ARG A 429 3.42 -2.74 10.07
N LEU A 430 4.52 -3.43 10.36
CA LEU A 430 5.08 -4.47 9.48
C LEU A 430 4.12 -5.66 9.33
N ASN A 431 3.43 -6.07 10.41
CA ASN A 431 2.45 -7.15 10.37
C ASN A 431 1.14 -6.75 9.65
N GLN A 432 0.80 -5.46 9.59
CA GLN A 432 -0.36 -4.94 8.85
C GLN A 432 -0.10 -4.76 7.34
N LEU A 433 1.16 -4.71 6.91
CA LEU A 433 1.57 -4.48 5.52
C LEU A 433 0.94 -5.50 4.53
N GLN A 434 -0.02 -5.03 3.72
CA GLN A 434 -0.71 -5.85 2.72
C GLN A 434 -0.03 -5.82 1.34
N PRO A 435 0.23 -6.98 0.70
CA PRO A 435 0.83 -7.06 -0.63
C PRO A 435 -0.11 -6.45 -1.68
N SER A 436 0.41 -5.54 -2.50
CA SER A 436 -0.38 -4.73 -3.44
C SER A 436 0.48 -4.04 -4.50
N GLY A 437 0.00 -3.99 -5.74
CA GLY A 437 0.71 -3.36 -6.85
C GLY A 437 1.83 -4.22 -7.44
N TYR A 438 2.84 -3.55 -8.00
CA TYR A 438 3.87 -4.11 -8.88
C TYR A 438 5.30 -3.89 -8.32
N THR A 439 6.33 -4.31 -9.07
CA THR A 439 7.71 -4.50 -8.59
C THR A 439 8.74 -3.78 -9.48
N ARG A 440 8.69 -2.44 -9.54
CA ARG A 440 9.68 -1.61 -10.26
C ARG A 440 11.00 -1.46 -9.48
N LEU A 441 11.71 -2.57 -9.35
CA LEU A 441 12.80 -2.78 -8.39
C LEU A 441 13.97 -1.80 -8.51
N GLY A 442 14.47 -1.47 -9.71
CA GLY A 442 15.65 -0.60 -9.86
C GLY A 442 15.42 0.81 -9.31
N ALA A 443 14.24 1.39 -9.53
CA ALA A 443 13.84 2.66 -8.93
C ALA A 443 13.73 2.60 -7.39
N ALA A 444 13.16 1.51 -6.84
CA ALA A 444 13.08 1.30 -5.39
C ALA A 444 14.46 1.17 -4.74
N ILE A 445 15.39 0.46 -5.39
CA ILE A 445 16.78 0.32 -4.98
C ILE A 445 17.50 1.67 -4.97
N ARG A 446 17.34 2.51 -6.01
CA ARG A 446 17.93 3.85 -6.06
C ARG A 446 17.38 4.76 -4.94
N GLY A 447 16.06 4.74 -4.71
CA GLY A 447 15.43 5.51 -3.62
C GLY A 447 15.89 5.08 -2.22
N ALA A 448 15.89 3.78 -1.94
CA ALA A 448 16.45 3.23 -0.71
C ALA A 448 17.94 3.57 -0.56
N GLY A 449 18.67 3.57 -1.67
CA GLY A 449 20.07 3.97 -1.75
C GLY A 449 20.32 5.42 -1.33
N GLU A 450 19.51 6.37 -1.81
CA GLU A 450 19.61 7.78 -1.40
C GLU A 450 19.33 7.94 0.10
N ILE A 451 18.26 7.31 0.62
CA ILE A 451 17.92 7.33 2.05
C ILE A 451 19.07 6.77 2.90
N LEU A 452 19.65 5.64 2.50
CA LEU A 452 20.78 5.02 3.19
C LEU A 452 22.05 5.89 3.12
N GLN A 453 22.31 6.57 2.01
CA GLN A 453 23.49 7.43 1.87
C GLN A 453 23.40 8.72 2.69
N ASN A 454 22.20 9.32 2.76
CA ASN A 454 21.95 10.59 3.43
C ASN A 454 21.72 10.43 4.94
N THR A 455 21.03 9.36 5.38
CA THR A 455 20.51 9.26 6.76
C THR A 455 21.27 8.27 7.64
N ALA A 456 21.92 7.25 7.07
CA ALA A 456 22.54 6.18 7.87
C ALA A 456 23.68 6.65 8.80
N GLY A 457 24.39 7.73 8.45
CA GLY A 457 25.40 8.35 9.33
C GLY A 457 26.61 7.47 9.67
N THR A 458 26.76 6.31 9.02
CA THR A 458 27.80 5.31 9.27
C THR A 458 28.76 5.17 8.08
N PRO A 459 30.01 4.76 8.33
CA PRO A 459 30.99 4.48 7.28
C PRO A 459 30.68 3.19 6.50
N ASN A 460 30.14 2.16 7.16
CA ASN A 460 29.69 0.94 6.50
C ASN A 460 28.18 1.03 6.28
N ARG A 461 27.72 0.72 5.07
CA ARG A 461 26.33 0.84 4.63
C ARG A 461 25.92 -0.42 3.88
N LEU A 462 24.79 -1.01 4.24
CA LEU A 462 24.27 -2.24 3.67
C LEU A 462 22.77 -2.08 3.34
N LEU A 463 22.43 -2.27 2.07
CA LEU A 463 21.06 -2.49 1.63
C LEU A 463 20.77 -3.99 1.66
N VAL A 464 19.77 -4.41 2.44
CA VAL A 464 19.22 -5.77 2.41
C VAL A 464 17.90 -5.74 1.66
N VAL A 465 17.80 -6.46 0.54
CA VAL A 465 16.55 -6.57 -0.23
C VAL A 465 15.92 -7.93 0.04
N LEU A 466 14.69 -7.96 0.54
CA LEU A 466 13.88 -9.18 0.67
C LEU A 466 12.84 -9.16 -0.45
N SER A 467 12.98 -10.04 -1.44
CA SER A 467 12.09 -10.14 -2.61
C SER A 467 12.21 -11.52 -3.24
N ASP A 468 11.17 -11.96 -3.94
CA ASP A 468 11.18 -13.17 -4.77
C ASP A 468 12.14 -13.06 -5.98
N GLY A 469 12.55 -11.83 -6.33
CA GLY A 469 13.41 -11.53 -7.46
C GLY A 469 12.69 -11.51 -8.81
N TYR A 470 11.38 -11.26 -8.83
CA TYR A 470 10.59 -11.15 -10.05
C TYR A 470 10.16 -9.69 -10.34
N PRO A 471 11.08 -8.83 -10.82
CA PRO A 471 10.77 -7.43 -11.07
C PRO A 471 9.83 -7.28 -12.28
N TYR A 472 8.58 -6.89 -12.02
CA TYR A 472 7.51 -6.77 -13.01
C TYR A 472 6.66 -5.53 -12.74
N ASP A 473 6.55 -4.61 -13.71
CA ASP A 473 5.66 -3.44 -13.70
C ASP A 473 5.31 -3.03 -15.14
N SER A 474 4.36 -2.13 -15.35
CA SER A 474 3.92 -1.73 -16.70
C SER A 474 5.08 -1.18 -17.55
N GLY A 475 5.38 -1.88 -18.64
CA GLY A 475 6.50 -1.58 -19.54
C GLY A 475 7.88 -1.80 -18.91
N TYR A 476 7.97 -2.67 -17.90
CA TYR A 476 9.16 -2.97 -17.12
C TYR A 476 9.12 -4.46 -16.75
N GLU A 477 9.59 -5.31 -17.67
CA GLU A 477 9.40 -6.77 -17.59
C GLU A 477 10.64 -7.52 -18.12
N GLY A 478 10.88 -8.73 -17.60
CA GLY A 478 11.95 -9.64 -18.04
C GLY A 478 13.32 -8.96 -18.14
N ARG A 479 14.03 -9.16 -19.26
CA ARG A 479 15.39 -8.63 -19.49
C ARG A 479 15.52 -7.11 -19.27
N TYR A 480 14.48 -6.32 -19.47
CA TYR A 480 14.52 -4.87 -19.18
C TYR A 480 14.57 -4.62 -17.68
N ALA A 481 13.69 -5.26 -16.93
CA ALA A 481 13.59 -5.17 -15.48
C ALA A 481 14.82 -5.78 -14.76
N GLU A 482 15.31 -6.92 -15.28
CA GLU A 482 16.58 -7.54 -14.85
C GLU A 482 17.75 -6.55 -15.00
N ALA A 483 17.88 -5.92 -16.16
CA ALA A 483 19.01 -5.04 -16.47
C ALA A 483 18.97 -3.73 -15.67
N ASP A 484 17.80 -3.14 -15.41
CA ASP A 484 17.70 -1.93 -14.57
C ASP A 484 17.98 -2.20 -13.09
N ALA A 485 17.47 -3.32 -12.55
CA ALA A 485 17.81 -3.74 -11.19
C ALA A 485 19.32 -4.03 -11.04
N HIS A 486 19.92 -4.72 -12.03
CA HIS A 486 21.35 -4.99 -12.06
C HIS A 486 22.19 -3.70 -12.12
N ALA A 487 21.76 -2.71 -12.93
CA ALA A 487 22.39 -1.39 -12.98
C ALA A 487 22.29 -0.65 -11.64
N ALA A 488 21.10 -0.59 -11.03
CA ALA A 488 20.88 0.06 -9.74
C ALA A 488 21.74 -0.52 -8.59
N LEU A 489 21.93 -1.85 -8.58
CA LEU A 489 22.84 -2.52 -7.63
C LEU A 489 24.31 -2.16 -7.89
N GLY A 490 24.72 -2.08 -9.16
CA GLY A 490 26.05 -1.64 -9.56
C GLY A 490 26.34 -0.17 -9.22
N GLU A 491 25.34 0.70 -9.36
CA GLU A 491 25.37 2.12 -8.96
C GLU A 491 25.56 2.25 -7.44
N LEU A 492 24.80 1.51 -6.62
CA LEU A 492 24.96 1.52 -5.17
C LEU A 492 26.33 1.03 -4.71
N ARG A 493 26.81 -0.06 -5.31
CA ARG A 493 28.15 -0.59 -5.05
C ARG A 493 29.24 0.43 -5.40
N ALA A 494 29.07 1.17 -6.51
CA ALA A 494 29.96 2.27 -6.87
C ALA A 494 29.90 3.45 -5.88
N ALA A 495 28.76 3.68 -5.24
CA ALA A 495 28.56 4.68 -4.18
C ALA A 495 28.97 4.19 -2.76
N GLY A 496 29.63 3.04 -2.63
CA GLY A 496 30.11 2.51 -1.35
C GLY A 496 29.02 1.86 -0.48
N VAL A 497 27.89 1.48 -1.09
CA VAL A 497 26.79 0.74 -0.41
C VAL A 497 26.88 -0.72 -0.79
N ALA A 498 27.01 -1.60 0.21
CA ALA A 498 26.93 -3.04 0.01
C ALA A 498 25.48 -3.44 -0.24
N CYS A 499 25.27 -4.47 -1.06
CA CYS A 499 23.93 -5.02 -1.32
C CYS A 499 23.90 -6.51 -0.98
N LEU A 500 22.87 -6.93 -0.26
CA LEU A 500 22.57 -8.32 0.04
C LEU A 500 21.11 -8.61 -0.34
N CYS A 501 20.89 -9.57 -1.23
CA CYS A 501 19.55 -9.87 -1.77
C CYS A 501 19.12 -11.28 -1.35
N LEU A 502 18.01 -11.37 -0.61
CA LEU A 502 17.52 -12.61 -0.02
C LEU A 502 16.13 -12.95 -0.57
N SER A 503 15.99 -14.13 -1.17
CA SER A 503 14.68 -14.74 -1.43
C SER A 503 14.30 -15.65 -0.26
N ILE A 504 13.10 -15.45 0.29
CA ILE A 504 12.60 -16.22 1.43
C ILE A 504 11.17 -16.66 1.10
N GLY A 505 10.87 -17.94 1.28
CA GLY A 505 9.55 -18.55 1.04
C GLY A 505 9.28 -18.92 -0.43
N ALA A 506 9.91 -18.26 -1.39
CA ALA A 506 9.88 -18.71 -2.78
C ALA A 506 10.97 -19.78 -3.01
N GLY A 507 10.56 -21.02 -3.32
CA GLY A 507 11.47 -22.16 -3.57
C GLY A 507 12.34 -22.06 -4.83
N SER A 508 12.44 -20.87 -5.45
CA SER A 508 13.09 -20.61 -6.73
C SER A 508 14.49 -20.00 -6.58
N THR A 509 15.51 -20.86 -6.47
CA THR A 509 16.90 -20.53 -6.86
C THR A 509 17.07 -20.48 -8.39
N GLY A 510 16.11 -19.86 -9.09
CA GLY A 510 16.05 -19.83 -10.56
C GLY A 510 17.13 -18.98 -11.20
N GLU A 511 17.41 -19.23 -12.48
CA GLU A 511 18.34 -18.40 -13.27
C GLU A 511 17.94 -16.91 -13.27
N GLU A 512 16.64 -16.62 -13.21
CA GLU A 512 16.09 -15.26 -13.21
C GLU A 512 16.54 -14.46 -11.98
N PHE A 513 16.48 -15.06 -10.78
CA PHE A 513 17.01 -14.45 -9.54
C PHE A 513 18.50 -14.15 -9.65
N GLN A 514 19.29 -15.03 -10.28
CA GLN A 514 20.72 -14.80 -10.53
C GLN A 514 20.98 -13.71 -11.59
N ARG A 515 20.09 -13.49 -12.56
CA ARG A 515 20.23 -12.40 -13.54
C ARG A 515 19.95 -11.04 -12.91
N VAL A 516 18.91 -10.95 -12.06
CA VAL A 516 18.57 -9.73 -11.30
C VAL A 516 19.65 -9.39 -10.28
N PHE A 517 20.02 -10.35 -9.41
CA PHE A 517 20.85 -10.11 -8.24
C PHE A 517 22.30 -10.56 -8.35
N GLY A 518 22.74 -11.10 -9.49
CA GLY A 518 24.11 -11.61 -9.68
C GLY A 518 25.23 -10.56 -9.63
N SER A 519 24.90 -9.26 -9.61
CA SER A 519 25.85 -8.17 -9.33
C SER A 519 26.14 -7.96 -7.83
N ALA A 520 25.35 -8.59 -6.96
CA ALA A 520 25.37 -8.45 -5.52
C ALA A 520 25.45 -9.81 -4.82
N CYS A 521 25.84 -9.80 -3.54
CA CYS A 521 25.76 -10.99 -2.71
C CYS A 521 24.29 -11.39 -2.56
N ASN A 522 23.97 -12.66 -2.80
CA ASN A 522 22.60 -13.14 -2.77
C ASN A 522 22.48 -14.56 -2.20
N ALA A 523 21.30 -14.87 -1.65
CA ALA A 523 20.95 -16.18 -1.12
C ALA A 523 19.44 -16.43 -1.20
N ALA A 524 19.04 -17.70 -1.16
CA ALA A 524 17.63 -18.08 -1.10
C ALA A 524 17.42 -19.27 -0.16
N GLY A 525 16.25 -19.34 0.48
CA GLY A 525 15.83 -20.42 1.36
C GLY A 525 14.31 -20.41 1.60
N ALA A 526 13.74 -21.52 2.07
CA ALA A 526 12.32 -21.59 2.42
C ALA A 526 12.00 -20.74 3.67
N SER A 527 12.95 -20.61 4.59
CA SER A 527 12.80 -19.79 5.79
C SER A 527 14.07 -19.04 6.18
N LEU A 528 13.93 -17.97 6.97
CA LEU A 528 15.08 -17.25 7.54
C LEU A 528 15.99 -18.18 8.37
N ALA A 529 15.42 -19.16 9.07
CA ALA A 529 16.17 -20.10 9.92
C ALA A 529 17.18 -20.97 9.14
N GLU A 530 16.95 -21.21 7.84
CA GLU A 530 17.91 -21.90 6.97
C GLU A 530 19.10 -21.00 6.57
N LEU A 531 18.86 -19.69 6.48
CA LEU A 531 19.87 -18.68 6.12
C LEU A 531 20.66 -18.18 7.35
N SER A 532 20.05 -18.16 8.53
CA SER A 532 20.64 -17.72 9.79
C SER A 532 22.04 -18.30 10.10
N PRO A 533 22.33 -19.60 9.88
CA PRO A 533 23.65 -20.18 10.13
C PRO A 533 24.79 -19.61 9.26
N ARG A 534 24.46 -19.00 8.12
CA ARG A 534 25.40 -18.44 7.13
C ARG A 534 25.32 -16.91 7.01
N MET A 535 24.51 -16.25 7.83
CA MET A 535 24.27 -14.81 7.73
C MET A 535 25.54 -13.98 8.01
N ASP A 536 26.46 -14.50 8.83
CA ASP A 536 27.78 -13.90 9.06
C ASP A 536 28.65 -13.94 7.78
N GLU A 537 28.66 -15.06 7.06
CA GLU A 537 29.34 -15.19 5.76
C GLU A 537 28.75 -14.23 4.72
N LEU A 538 27.42 -14.18 4.60
CA LEU A 538 26.72 -13.35 3.61
C LEU A 538 26.96 -11.85 3.82
N PHE A 539 26.79 -11.35 5.06
CA PHE A 539 27.06 -9.95 5.38
C PHE A 539 28.53 -9.59 5.17
N LEU A 540 29.46 -10.46 5.58
CA LEU A 540 30.89 -10.22 5.37
C LEU A 540 31.29 -10.29 3.90
N SER A 541 30.63 -11.12 3.08
CA SER A 541 30.85 -11.15 1.63
C SER A 541 30.39 -9.85 0.98
N ALA A 542 29.15 -9.42 1.23
CA ALA A 542 28.60 -8.18 0.71
C ALA A 542 29.45 -6.94 1.07
N LEU A 543 30.00 -6.91 2.30
CA LEU A 543 30.88 -5.82 2.75
C LEU A 543 32.31 -5.93 2.20
N ARG A 544 32.86 -7.14 1.99
CA ARG A 544 34.16 -7.33 1.31
C ARG A 544 34.10 -6.96 -0.17
N GLU A 545 32.95 -7.13 -0.81
CA GLU A 545 32.71 -6.77 -2.20
C GLU A 545 32.85 -5.26 -2.49
N LEU A 546 32.78 -4.41 -1.46
CA LEU A 546 33.13 -2.99 -1.53
C LEU A 546 34.65 -2.72 -1.42
N ALA A 547 35.37 -3.60 -0.72
CA ALA A 547 36.79 -3.43 -0.41
C ALA A 547 37.73 -4.00 -1.49
N ALA A 548 37.19 -4.72 -2.48
CA ALA A 548 37.94 -5.20 -3.63
C ALA A 548 38.35 -4.02 -4.53
N PRO A 549 39.65 -3.84 -4.84
CA PRO A 549 40.06 -2.87 -5.86
C PRO A 549 39.52 -3.28 -7.23
N ARG A 550 39.14 -2.29 -8.04
CA ARG A 550 38.72 -2.46 -9.44
C ARG A 550 39.91 -2.65 -10.37
#